data_AF-A0A962D989-F1
#
_entry.id   AF-A0A962D989-F1
#
_cell.length_a   1.000
_cell.length_b   1.000
_cell.length_c   1.000
_cell.angle_alpha   90.00
_cell.angle_beta   90.00
_cell.angle_gamma   90.00
#
_symmetry.space_group_name_H-M   'P 1'
#
loop_
_entity.id
_entity.type
_entity.pdbx_description
1 polymer ?
#
loop_
_entity_poly.entity_id
_entity_poly.type
_entity_poly.pdbx_seq_one_letter_code
_entity_poly.pdbx_strand_id
1 'polypeptide(L)' 'MEIFGSVFWFLVAVGILVSFHEFGHFIVARWMGVKVLRFSVGFGRVLWSRR' A
#
# COMPACT_ATOMS: atom_id res chain seq x y z
N MET A 1 14.35 23.50 3.86
CA MET A 1 14.74 22.55 2.80
C MET A 1 14.77 21.12 3.32
N GLU A 2 15.40 20.86 4.47
CA GLU A 2 15.57 19.48 4.99
C GLU A 2 14.26 18.77 5.36
N ILE A 3 13.34 19.44 6.08
CA ILE A 3 12.06 18.85 6.51
C ILE A 3 11.22 18.39 5.30
N PHE A 4 11.18 19.17 4.22
CA PHE A 4 10.45 18.82 3.00
C PHE A 4 11.03 17.57 2.34
N GLY A 5 12.37 17.45 2.30
CA GLY A 5 13.03 16.25 1.79
C GLY A 5 12.76 15.03 2.68
N SER A 6 12.84 15.17 4.00
CA SER A 6 12.55 14.08 4.95
C SER A 6 11.11 13.58 4.84
N VAL A 7 10.14 14.49 4.77
CA VAL A 7 8.72 14.13 4.60
C VAL A 7 8.50 13.43 3.25
N PHE A 8 9.11 13.93 2.18
CA PHE A 8 9.01 13.30 0.86
C PHE A 8 9.54 11.86 0.88
N TRP A 9 10.76 11.66 1.40
CA TRP A 9 11.35 10.33 1.48
C TRP A 9 10.61 9.39 2.43
N PHE A 10 10.06 9.92 3.51
CA PHE A 10 9.18 9.16 4.41
C PHE A 10 7.95 8.62 3.67
N LEU A 11 7.26 9.47 2.90
CA LEU A 11 6.09 9.05 2.12
C LEU A 11 6.46 8.01 1.06
N VAL A 12 7.59 8.18 0.38
CA VAL A 12 8.09 7.19 -0.61
C VAL A 12 8.39 5.85 0.08
N ALA A 13 9.12 5.86 1.18
CA ALA A 13 9.48 4.65 1.91
C ALA A 13 8.24 3.90 2.43
N VAL A 14 7.28 4.62 3.01
CA VAL A 14 6.01 4.05 3.48
C VAL A 14 5.19 3.52 2.30
N GLY A 15 5.12 4.26 1.20
CA GLY A 15 4.40 3.82 -0.01
C GLY A 15 4.95 2.51 -0.57
N ILE A 16 6.28 2.37 -0.64
CA ILE A 16 6.93 1.13 -1.04
C ILE A 16 6.62 0.01 -0.05
N LEU A 17 6.82 0.25 1.26
CA LEU A 17 6.60 -0.75 2.31
C LEU A 17 5.16 -1.31 2.27
N VAL A 18 4.16 -0.43 2.19
CA VAL A 18 2.74 -0.81 2.16
C VAL A 18 2.43 -1.59 0.88
N SER A 19 2.95 -1.15 -0.27
CA SER A 19 2.77 -1.87 -1.54
C SER A 19 3.28 -3.31 -1.47
N PHE A 20 4.47 -3.51 -0.90
CA PHE A 20 5.04 -4.85 -0.71
C PHE A 20 4.27 -5.67 0.33
N HIS A 21 3.75 -5.05 1.38
CA HIS A 21 2.93 -5.72 2.38
C HIS A 21 1.64 -6.29 1.77
N GLU A 22 0.91 -5.46 1.03
CA GLU A 22 -0.32 -5.88 0.35
C GLU A 22 -0.04 -6.90 -0.77
N PHE A 23 1.09 -6.76 -1.46
CA PHE A 23 1.54 -7.76 -2.43
C PHE A 23 1.82 -9.13 -1.79
N GLY A 24 2.37 -9.16 -0.58
CA GLY A 24 2.54 -10.39 0.20
C GLY A 24 1.21 -11.09 0.47
N HIS A 25 0.20 -10.34 0.92
CA HIS A 25 -1.16 -10.87 1.10
C HIS A 25 -1.76 -11.40 -0.21
N PHE A 26 -1.54 -10.69 -1.31
CA PHE A 26 -2.01 -11.11 -2.63
C PHE A 26 -1.38 -12.44 -3.08
N ILE A 27 -0.06 -12.58 -2.90
CA ILE A 27 0.65 -13.82 -3.26
C ILE A 27 0.15 -14.98 -2.41
N VAL A 28 0.09 -14.80 -1.07
CA VAL A 28 -0.35 -15.86 -0.16
C VAL A 28 -1.80 -16.27 -0.46
N ALA A 29 -2.69 -15.31 -0.72
CA ALA A 29 -4.07 -15.60 -1.12
C ALA A 29 -4.13 -16.44 -2.41
N ARG A 30 -3.32 -16.10 -3.43
CA ARG A 30 -3.24 -16.88 -4.68
C ARG A 30 -2.68 -18.28 -4.47
N TRP A 31 -1.65 -18.43 -3.64
CA TRP A 31 -1.08 -19.75 -3.31
C TRP A 31 -2.06 -20.64 -2.57
N MET A 32 -2.93 -20.06 -1.75
CA MET A 32 -4.01 -20.77 -1.05
C MET A 32 -5.24 -21.04 -1.93
N GLY A 33 -5.19 -20.74 -3.25
CA GLY A 33 -6.30 -20.94 -4.17
C GLY A 33 -7.45 -19.94 -4.04
N VAL A 34 -7.26 -18.85 -3.30
CA VAL A 34 -8.27 -17.79 -3.14
C VAL A 34 -8.30 -16.93 -4.40
N LYS A 35 -9.48 -16.76 -5.00
CA LYS A 35 -9.69 -15.93 -6.19
C LYS A 35 -9.69 -14.46 -5.80
N VAL A 36 -8.59 -13.76 -6.07
CA VAL A 36 -8.48 -12.32 -5.83
C VAL A 36 -9.05 -11.55 -7.03
N LEU A 37 -10.12 -10.78 -6.82
CA LEU A 37 -10.82 -10.05 -7.88
C LEU A 37 -10.16 -8.70 -8.23
N ARG A 38 -9.56 -8.05 -7.24
CA ARG A 38 -8.90 -6.75 -7.38
C ARG A 38 -7.74 -6.66 -6.40
N PHE A 39 -6.60 -6.21 -6.91
CA PHE A 39 -5.48 -5.77 -6.07
C PHE A 39 -5.68 -4.29 -5.76
N SER A 40 -5.56 -3.92 -4.49
CA SER A 40 -5.61 -2.53 -4.03
C SER A 40 -4.27 -2.24 -3.38
N VAL A 41 -3.71 -1.07 -3.68
CA VAL A 41 -2.56 -0.53 -2.96
C VAL A 41 -3.04 0.68 -2.18
N GLY A 42 -3.06 0.60 -0.85
CA GLY A 42 -3.54 1.72 -0.05
C GLY A 42 -3.66 1.45 1.45
N PHE A 43 -4.23 2.43 2.13
CA PHE A 43 -4.54 2.30 3.56
C PHE A 43 -5.96 1.75 3.69
N GLY A 44 -6.14 0.67 4.45
CA GLY A 44 -7.41 -0.08 4.51
C GLY A 44 -8.66 0.74 4.86
N ARG A 45 -8.50 1.91 5.51
CA ARG A 45 -9.56 2.93 5.58
C ARG A 45 -9.32 4.00 4.54
N VAL A 46 -10.40 4.39 3.86
CA VAL A 46 -10.41 5.52 2.93
C VAL A 46 -9.95 6.77 3.69
N LEU A 47 -8.69 7.18 3.47
CA LEU A 47 -8.11 8.35 4.12
C LEU A 47 -8.74 9.66 3.64
N TRP A 48 -9.27 9.65 2.41
CA TRP A 48 -9.96 10.79 1.84
C TRP A 48 -11.04 10.30 0.87
N SER A 49 -12.29 10.68 1.14
CA SER A 49 -13.41 10.55 0.21
C SER A 49 -13.95 11.93 -0.09
N ARG A 50 -14.09 12.27 -1.37
CA ARG A 50 -14.72 13.50 -1.82
C ARG A 50 -16.07 13.13 -2.46
N ARG A 51 -17.07 12.86 -1.62
CA ARG A 51 -18.48 12.86 -2.05
C ARG A 51 -19.08 14.23 -1.80
#